data_AF-A0A4Y1ME49-F1
#
_entry.id   AF-A0A4Y1ME49-F1
#
_cell.length_a   1.000
_cell.length_b   1.000
_cell.length_c   1.000
_cell.angle_alpha   90.00
_cell.angle_beta   90.00
_cell.angle_gamma   90.00
#
_symmetry.space_group_name_H-M   'P 1'
#
loop_
_entity.id
_entity.type
_entity.pdbx_description
1 polymer ?
#
loop_
_entity_poly.entity_id
_entity_poly.type
_entity_poly.pdbx_seq_one_letter_code
_entity_poly.pdbx_strand_id
1 'polypeptide(L)'
;SPGDTRVIIENGELICGIVCKKTVGTAGGGLIHTIMNELGPEAAKNFLGGTQQVVNYWLLQNGFSIGIGDTIADKASMTTITNIISQAKQRVQEVIITAQQDKLEVQPGMTLRESFEAKVNQTLNKARDDAGKMAQNSLKEDNNVKQMVISGSKGSFINISQMSACVGQQNVEGKRIPYGFKFRTLPHFSKDDHSPESRG
;
A
#
# COMPACT_ATOMS: atom_id res chain seq x y z
N SER A 1 -5.76 1.14 25.50
CA SER A 1 -6.26 -0.14 24.92
C SER A 1 -5.16 -1.18 25.08
N PRO A 2 -5.42 -2.49 24.96
CA PRO A 2 -4.38 -3.51 25.09
C PRO A 2 -3.19 -3.34 24.13
N GLY A 3 -3.38 -2.62 23.02
CA GLY A 3 -2.33 -2.33 22.01
C GLY A 3 -1.78 -0.90 22.04
N ASP A 4 -1.93 -0.18 23.15
CA ASP A 4 -1.39 1.18 23.36
C ASP A 4 -1.71 2.21 22.25
N THR A 5 -2.92 2.11 21.69
CA THR A 5 -3.32 2.90 20.50
C THR A 5 -3.92 4.27 20.80
N ARG A 6 -4.23 4.56 22.07
CA ARG A 6 -4.88 5.82 22.48
C ARG A 6 -3.87 6.68 23.21
N VAL A 7 -3.51 7.81 22.60
CA VAL A 7 -2.62 8.80 23.21
C VAL A 7 -3.41 9.67 24.20
N ILE A 8 -2.96 9.71 25.45
CA ILE A 8 -3.50 10.56 26.51
C ILE A 8 -2.34 11.36 27.11
N ILE A 9 -2.46 12.68 27.04
CA ILE A 9 -1.52 13.62 27.63
C ILE A 9 -2.31 14.47 28.62
N GLU A 10 -1.92 14.46 29.88
CA GLU A 10 -2.55 15.27 30.93
C GLU A 10 -1.47 16.11 31.63
N ASN A 11 -1.74 17.40 31.83
CA ASN A 11 -0.82 18.34 32.48
C ASN A 11 0.61 18.33 31.90
N GLY A 12 0.76 18.05 30.60
CA GLY A 12 2.06 17.98 29.92
C GLY A 12 2.79 16.65 30.03
N GLU A 13 2.19 15.63 30.65
CA GLU A 13 2.77 14.29 30.79
C GLU A 13 2.04 13.27 29.91
N LEU A 14 2.80 12.44 29.20
CA LEU A 14 2.25 11.34 28.39
C LEU A 14 1.93 10.16 29.30
N ILE A 15 0.64 9.91 29.55
CA ILE A 15 0.17 8.83 30.42
C ILE A 15 0.13 7.49 29.68
N CYS A 16 -0.38 7.48 28.46
CA CYS A 16 -0.42 6.27 27.63
C CYS A 16 -0.46 6.62 26.14
N GLY A 17 -0.15 5.63 25.31
CA GLY A 17 -0.27 5.68 23.86
C GLY A 17 1.04 5.94 23.13
N ILE A 18 1.16 5.33 21.95
CA ILE A 18 2.30 5.52 21.07
C ILE A 18 2.14 6.81 20.25
N VAL A 19 3.12 7.70 20.36
CA VAL A 19 3.18 8.96 19.60
C VAL A 19 3.60 8.67 18.16
N CYS A 20 2.71 8.98 17.20
CA CYS A 20 2.95 8.82 15.76
C CYS A 20 2.61 10.11 15.00
N LYS A 21 2.70 10.08 13.66
CA LYS A 21 2.30 11.20 12.79
C LYS A 21 0.90 11.75 13.09
N LYS A 22 -0.04 10.94 13.57
CA LYS A 22 -1.39 11.43 13.93
C LYS A 22 -1.36 12.40 15.11
N THR A 23 -0.41 12.24 16.02
CA THR A 23 -0.28 13.06 17.24
C THR A 23 0.62 14.26 17.01
N VAL A 24 1.83 14.06 16.49
CA VAL A 24 2.86 15.12 16.32
C VAL A 24 3.00 15.62 14.89
N GLY A 25 2.15 15.17 13.97
CA GLY A 25 2.14 15.65 12.60
C GLY A 25 1.30 16.91 12.41
N THR A 26 1.05 17.24 11.15
CA THR A 26 0.31 18.43 10.71
C THR A 26 -1.21 18.28 10.76
N ALA A 27 -1.73 17.24 11.42
CA ALA A 27 -3.16 16.98 11.50
C ALA A 27 -3.87 18.02 12.38
N GLY A 28 -5.10 18.39 12.00
CA GLY A 28 -5.97 19.20 12.84
C GLY A 28 -6.26 18.50 14.17
N GLY A 29 -6.22 19.22 15.30
CA GLY A 29 -6.34 18.63 16.63
C GLY A 29 -5.13 17.81 17.09
N GLY A 30 -4.01 17.85 16.36
CA GLY A 30 -2.75 17.27 16.82
C GLY A 30 -2.11 18.07 17.95
N LEU A 31 -1.11 17.48 18.61
CA LEU A 31 -0.43 18.05 19.77
C LEU A 31 0.16 19.43 19.48
N ILE A 32 0.82 19.61 18.33
CA ILE A 32 1.40 20.89 17.94
C ILE A 32 0.31 21.96 17.76
N HIS A 33 -0.84 21.59 17.20
CA HIS A 33 -1.96 22.50 17.03
C HIS A 33 -2.54 22.93 18.38
N THR A 34 -2.69 21.99 19.34
CA THR A 34 -3.14 22.30 20.70
C THR A 34 -2.16 23.23 21.42
N ILE A 35 -0.85 22.95 21.37
CA ILE A 35 0.18 23.79 21.99
C ILE A 35 0.16 25.21 21.40
N MET A 36 0.03 25.33 20.08
CA MET A 36 -0.05 26.63 19.41
C MET A 36 -1.26 27.44 19.88
N ASN A 37 -2.41 26.78 20.09
CA ASN A 37 -3.66 27.45 20.49
C ASN A 37 -3.69 27.80 21.99
N GLU A 38 -3.17 26.93 22.86
CA GLU A 38 -3.24 27.10 24.32
C GLU A 38 -2.07 27.91 24.88
N LEU A 39 -0.86 27.69 24.37
CA LEU A 39 0.40 28.23 24.93
C LEU A 39 1.10 29.22 23.98
N GLY A 40 0.64 29.31 22.73
CA GLY A 40 1.15 30.26 21.76
C GLY A 40 2.39 29.80 20.98
N PRO A 41 2.90 30.67 20.08
CA PRO A 41 3.92 30.31 19.10
C PRO A 41 5.31 30.02 19.69
N GLU A 42 5.75 30.78 20.70
CA GLU A 42 7.07 30.56 21.30
C GLU A 42 7.13 29.20 22.03
N ALA A 43 6.05 28.80 22.70
CA ALA A 43 5.96 27.48 23.33
C ALA A 43 6.00 26.36 22.28
N ALA A 44 5.26 26.49 21.18
CA ALA A 44 5.27 25.52 20.09
C ALA A 44 6.67 25.39 19.43
N LYS A 45 7.36 26.52 19.22
CA LYS A 45 8.74 26.56 18.70
C LYS A 45 9.71 25.85 19.64
N ASN A 46 9.65 26.13 20.94
CA ASN A 46 10.49 25.49 21.94
C ASN A 46 10.21 23.99 22.03
N PHE A 47 8.93 23.58 21.95
CA PHE A 47 8.55 22.18 21.92
C PHE A 47 9.13 21.44 20.71
N LEU A 48 9.04 22.01 19.51
CA LEU A 48 9.62 21.42 18.30
C LEU A 48 11.13 21.27 18.42
N GLY A 49 11.83 22.32 18.85
CA GLY A 49 13.29 22.30 19.02
C GLY A 49 13.75 21.28 20.07
N GLY A 50 13.12 21.29 21.25
CA GLY A 50 13.44 20.38 22.34
C GLY A 50 13.15 18.91 21.99
N THR A 51 11.99 18.64 21.38
CA THR A 51 11.63 17.28 20.95
C THR A 51 12.60 16.75 19.91
N GLN A 52 12.96 17.56 18.91
CA GLN A 52 13.94 17.17 17.90
C GLN A 52 15.31 16.89 18.51
N GLN A 53 15.79 17.73 19.43
CA GLN A 53 17.08 17.50 20.10
C GLN A 53 17.11 16.18 20.87
N VAL A 54 16.09 15.90 21.69
CA VAL A 54 16.02 14.69 22.50
C VAL A 54 15.88 13.44 21.62
N VAL A 55 14.95 13.46 20.65
CA VAL A 55 14.71 12.31 19.78
C VAL A 55 15.90 12.03 18.86
N ASN A 56 16.54 13.06 18.30
CA ASN A 56 17.72 12.88 17.45
C ASN A 56 18.91 12.35 18.25
N TYR A 57 19.12 12.83 19.48
CA TYR A 57 20.17 12.32 20.35
C TYR A 57 19.93 10.86 20.73
N TRP A 58 18.68 10.49 21.06
CA TRP A 58 18.31 9.09 21.30
C TRP A 58 18.51 8.22 20.05
N LEU A 59 18.09 8.70 18.88
CA LEU A 59 18.21 7.98 17.61
C LEU A 59 19.68 7.76 17.22
N LEU A 60 20.57 8.70 17.53
CA LEU A 60 22.01 8.56 17.33
C LEU A 60 22.60 7.37 18.10
N GLN A 61 22.11 7.11 19.32
CA GLN A 61 22.58 5.99 20.15
C GLN A 61 21.90 4.67 19.79
N ASN A 62 20.60 4.70 19.47
CA ASN A 62 19.83 3.51 19.12
C ASN A 62 20.18 2.98 17.72
N GLY A 63 20.37 3.89 16.76
CA GLY A 63 20.46 3.57 15.34
C GLY A 63 19.12 3.15 14.75
N PHE A 64 18.95 3.40 13.45
CA PHE A 64 17.82 2.89 12.67
C PHE A 64 18.26 2.73 11.23
N SER A 65 18.01 1.57 10.64
CA SER A 65 18.45 1.26 9.26
C SER A 65 17.43 0.35 8.58
N ILE A 66 17.51 0.31 7.26
CA ILE A 66 16.70 -0.55 6.39
C ILE A 66 17.65 -1.37 5.52
N GLY A 67 17.37 -2.66 5.38
CA GLY A 67 18.08 -3.56 4.48
C GLY A 67 17.15 -4.34 3.56
N ILE A 68 17.73 -5.14 2.67
CA ILE A 68 16.98 -6.06 1.81
C ILE A 68 16.21 -7.11 2.63
N GLY A 69 16.70 -7.45 3.83
CA GLY A 69 15.99 -8.35 4.75
C GLY A 69 14.61 -7.82 5.15
N ASP A 70 14.40 -6.50 5.15
CA ASP A 70 13.11 -5.91 5.50
C ASP A 70 12.06 -6.05 4.39
N THR A 71 12.46 -6.38 3.16
CA THR A 71 11.55 -6.56 2.01
C THR A 71 11.25 -8.01 1.69
N ILE A 72 11.87 -8.96 2.40
CA ILE A 72 11.71 -10.39 2.14
C ILE A 72 10.61 -10.94 3.06
N ALA A 73 9.50 -11.37 2.47
CA ALA A 73 8.46 -12.12 3.17
C ALA A 73 8.88 -13.59 3.38
N ASP A 74 8.27 -14.26 4.35
CA ASP A 74 8.56 -15.66 4.65
C ASP A 74 8.11 -16.59 3.51
N LYS A 75 8.74 -17.77 3.42
CA LYS A 75 8.46 -18.74 2.35
C LYS A 75 7.00 -19.21 2.30
N ALA A 76 6.36 -19.35 3.46
CA ALA A 76 4.97 -19.80 3.52
C ALA A 76 4.04 -18.70 2.96
N SER A 77 4.22 -17.46 3.38
CA SER A 77 3.48 -16.31 2.83
C SER A 77 3.75 -16.10 1.35
N MET A 78 4.99 -16.25 0.89
CA MET A 78 5.31 -16.17 -0.55
C MET A 78 4.63 -17.25 -1.38
N THR A 79 4.49 -18.46 -0.85
CA THR A 79 3.73 -19.54 -1.49
C THR A 79 2.25 -19.17 -1.59
N THR A 80 1.67 -18.64 -0.51
CA THR A 80 0.28 -18.17 -0.51
C THR A 80 0.06 -17.01 -1.46
N ILE A 81 0.98 -16.04 -1.51
CA ILE A 81 0.94 -14.90 -2.46
C ILE A 81 0.96 -15.41 -3.90
N THR A 82 1.84 -16.36 -4.20
CA THR A 82 1.94 -16.97 -5.54
C THR A 82 0.64 -17.70 -5.91
N ASN A 83 0.00 -18.38 -4.95
CA ASN A 83 -1.29 -19.02 -5.15
C ASN A 83 -2.42 -18.01 -5.41
N ILE A 84 -2.46 -16.90 -4.67
CA ILE A 84 -3.44 -15.82 -4.89
C ILE A 84 -3.31 -15.26 -6.30
N ILE A 85 -2.09 -14.98 -6.75
CA ILE A 85 -1.82 -14.46 -8.10
C ILE A 85 -2.22 -15.50 -9.16
N SER A 86 -1.90 -16.78 -8.96
CA SER A 86 -2.25 -17.85 -9.89
C SER A 86 -3.77 -18.02 -10.02
N GLN A 87 -4.51 -17.98 -8.90
CA GLN A 87 -5.97 -18.01 -8.90
C GLN A 87 -6.58 -16.78 -9.59
N ALA A 88 -5.96 -15.60 -9.45
CA ALA A 88 -6.43 -14.41 -10.13
C ALA A 88 -6.23 -14.50 -11.65
N LYS A 89 -5.09 -15.06 -12.10
CA LYS A 89 -4.84 -15.33 -13.53
C LYS A 89 -5.86 -16.31 -14.10
N GLN A 90 -6.18 -17.38 -13.38
CA GLN A 90 -7.22 -18.34 -13.76
C GLN A 90 -8.59 -17.66 -13.89
N ARG A 91 -8.99 -16.83 -12.91
CA ARG A 91 -10.24 -16.05 -12.97
C ARG A 91 -10.28 -15.11 -14.18
N VAL A 92 -9.17 -14.46 -14.54
CA VAL A 92 -9.13 -13.62 -15.75
C VAL A 92 -9.27 -14.47 -17.01
N GLN A 93 -8.65 -15.65 -17.06
CA GLN A 93 -8.81 -16.57 -18.17
C GLN A 93 -10.26 -17.04 -18.34
N GLU A 94 -10.96 -17.34 -17.25
CA GLU A 94 -12.40 -17.65 -17.28
C GLU A 94 -13.24 -16.49 -17.82
N VAL A 95 -12.92 -15.25 -17.43
CA VAL A 95 -13.59 -14.04 -17.96
C VAL A 95 -13.32 -13.86 -19.45
N ILE A 96 -12.11 -14.15 -19.93
CA ILE A 96 -11.76 -14.13 -21.36
C ILE A 96 -12.59 -15.16 -22.13
N ILE A 97 -12.66 -16.41 -21.65
CA ILE A 97 -13.43 -17.48 -22.30
C ILE A 97 -14.92 -17.13 -22.33
N THR A 98 -15.45 -16.59 -21.23
CA THR A 98 -16.86 -16.18 -21.13
C THR A 98 -17.19 -15.06 -22.12
N ALA A 99 -16.27 -14.10 -22.30
CA ALA A 99 -16.42 -13.02 -23.27
C ALA A 99 -16.35 -13.54 -24.72
N GLN A 100 -15.46 -14.50 -25.01
CA GLN A 100 -15.35 -15.14 -26.32
C GLN A 100 -16.58 -15.99 -26.69
N GLN A 101 -17.30 -16.50 -25.68
CA GLN A 101 -18.55 -17.25 -25.86
C GLN A 101 -19.80 -16.34 -25.90
N ASP A 102 -19.64 -15.01 -25.92
CA ASP A 102 -20.74 -14.03 -25.87
C ASP A 102 -21.68 -14.20 -24.65
N LYS A 103 -21.17 -14.77 -23.55
CA LYS A 103 -21.92 -14.97 -22.30
C LYS A 103 -21.66 -13.89 -21.25
N LEU A 104 -20.88 -12.86 -21.59
CA LEU A 104 -20.54 -11.80 -20.66
C LEU A 104 -21.66 -10.74 -20.62
N GLU A 105 -22.24 -10.52 -19.45
CA GLU A 105 -23.21 -9.45 -19.24
C GLU A 105 -22.54 -8.07 -19.24
N VAL A 106 -23.19 -7.12 -19.92
CA VAL A 106 -22.75 -5.73 -20.04
C VAL A 106 -23.19 -4.94 -18.82
N GLN A 107 -22.28 -4.18 -18.23
CA GLN A 107 -22.60 -3.31 -17.10
C GLN A 107 -23.34 -2.05 -17.59
N PRO A 108 -24.30 -1.50 -16.79
CA PRO A 108 -25.04 -0.31 -17.18
C PRO A 108 -24.14 0.87 -17.55
N GLY A 109 -24.37 1.47 -18.71
CA GLY A 109 -23.61 2.63 -19.19
C GLY A 109 -22.22 2.31 -19.77
N MET A 110 -21.88 1.04 -19.96
CA MET A 110 -20.61 0.60 -20.55
C MET A 110 -20.84 -0.22 -21.82
N THR A 111 -19.86 -0.24 -22.70
CA THR A 111 -19.80 -1.22 -23.79
C THR A 111 -19.41 -2.62 -23.27
N LEU A 112 -19.61 -3.66 -24.08
CA LEU A 112 -19.15 -5.02 -23.75
C LEU A 112 -17.64 -5.08 -23.46
N ARG A 113 -16.83 -4.37 -24.27
CA ARG A 113 -15.38 -4.30 -24.09
C ARG A 113 -14.98 -3.55 -22.82
N GLU A 114 -15.65 -2.45 -22.50
CA GLU A 114 -15.39 -1.70 -21.27
C GLU A 114 -15.81 -2.51 -20.04
N SER A 115 -16.93 -3.22 -20.11
CA SER A 115 -17.38 -4.13 -19.04
C SER A 115 -16.38 -5.26 -18.80
N PHE A 116 -15.84 -5.84 -19.88
CA PHE A 116 -14.77 -6.83 -19.80
C PHE A 116 -13.51 -6.26 -19.13
N GLU A 117 -12.99 -5.13 -19.62
CA GLU A 117 -11.77 -4.51 -19.08
C GLU A 117 -11.94 -4.07 -17.62
N ALA A 118 -13.12 -3.55 -17.25
CA ALA A 118 -13.44 -3.20 -15.87
C ALA A 118 -13.41 -4.42 -14.95
N LYS A 119 -14.01 -5.54 -15.36
CA LYS A 119 -14.04 -6.79 -14.60
C LYS A 119 -12.64 -7.40 -14.42
N VAL A 120 -11.81 -7.36 -15.48
CA VAL A 120 -10.41 -7.82 -15.42
C VAL A 120 -9.60 -6.93 -14.48
N ASN A 121 -9.66 -5.61 -14.63
CA ASN A 121 -8.95 -4.66 -13.76
C ASN A 121 -9.36 -4.82 -12.29
N GLN A 122 -10.65 -4.98 -12.01
CA GLN A 122 -11.14 -5.21 -10.65
C GLN A 122 -10.55 -6.50 -10.06
N THR A 123 -10.51 -7.58 -10.85
CA THR A 123 -9.97 -8.88 -10.41
C THR A 123 -8.47 -8.79 -10.09
N LEU A 124 -7.70 -8.14 -10.95
CA LEU A 124 -6.25 -7.97 -10.78
C LEU A 124 -5.91 -7.01 -9.62
N ASN A 125 -6.65 -5.91 -9.47
CA ASN A 125 -6.47 -4.99 -8.34
C ASN A 125 -6.80 -5.67 -7.01
N LYS A 126 -7.87 -6.48 -6.96
CA LYS A 126 -8.21 -7.26 -5.77
C LYS A 126 -7.09 -8.25 -5.42
N ALA A 127 -6.55 -8.95 -6.41
CA ALA A 127 -5.45 -9.89 -6.20
C ALA A 127 -4.20 -9.20 -5.64
N ARG A 128 -3.85 -8.01 -6.16
CA ARG A 128 -2.78 -7.17 -5.62
C ARG A 128 -3.02 -6.81 -4.15
N ASP A 129 -4.22 -6.35 -3.82
CA ASP A 129 -4.56 -5.91 -2.46
C ASP A 129 -4.54 -7.08 -1.47
N ASP A 130 -5.04 -8.25 -1.88
CA ASP A 130 -5.03 -9.47 -1.06
C ASP A 130 -3.60 -9.99 -0.84
N ALA A 131 -2.77 -10.00 -1.89
CA ALA A 131 -1.34 -10.34 -1.80
C ALA A 131 -0.57 -9.36 -0.91
N GLY A 132 -0.86 -8.06 -1.03
CA GLY A 132 -0.25 -7.01 -0.23
C GLY A 132 -0.56 -7.11 1.26
N LYS A 133 -1.82 -7.39 1.60
CA LYS A 133 -2.24 -7.63 3.00
C LYS A 133 -1.55 -8.85 3.60
N MET A 134 -1.41 -9.93 2.81
CA MET A 134 -0.68 -11.12 3.27
C MET A 134 0.77 -10.81 3.58
N ALA A 135 1.47 -10.11 2.67
CA ALA A 135 2.85 -9.69 2.90
C ALA A 135 2.98 -8.80 4.14
N GLN A 136 2.10 -7.81 4.32
CA GLN A 136 2.13 -6.94 5.48
C GLN A 136 1.95 -7.71 6.80
N ASN A 137 0.99 -8.63 6.85
CA ASN A 137 0.70 -9.41 8.05
C ASN A 137 1.83 -10.39 8.38
N SER A 138 2.57 -10.84 7.36
CA SER A 138 3.74 -11.70 7.54
C SER A 138 4.97 -10.98 8.09
N LEU A 139 5.08 -9.67 7.83
CA LEU A 139 6.17 -8.86 8.37
C LEU A 139 6.01 -8.72 9.88
N LYS A 140 7.06 -9.14 10.59
CA LYS A 140 7.17 -8.97 12.04
C LYS A 140 7.01 -7.51 12.43
N GLU A 141 6.57 -7.26 13.66
CA GLU A 141 6.43 -5.91 14.19
C GLU A 141 7.78 -5.18 14.26
N ASP A 142 8.91 -5.87 14.45
CA ASP A 142 10.26 -5.30 14.50
C ASP A 142 10.86 -4.94 13.12
N ASN A 143 10.14 -5.21 12.02
CA ASN A 143 10.61 -4.88 10.68
C ASN A 143 10.73 -3.36 10.47
N ASN A 144 11.87 -2.90 9.97
CA ASN A 144 12.15 -1.47 9.88
C ASN A 144 11.24 -0.74 8.87
N VAL A 145 10.93 -1.39 7.74
CA VAL A 145 10.00 -0.82 6.75
C VAL A 145 8.60 -0.68 7.34
N LYS A 146 8.13 -1.70 8.07
CA LYS A 146 6.83 -1.66 8.76
C LYS A 146 6.78 -0.56 9.82
N GLN A 147 7.84 -0.40 10.62
CA GLN A 147 7.97 0.67 11.62
C GLN A 147 7.93 2.08 11.00
N MET A 148 8.58 2.30 9.84
CA MET A 148 8.49 3.59 9.12
C MET A 148 7.05 3.89 8.64
N VAL A 149 6.34 2.88 8.15
CA VAL A 149 4.95 3.04 7.70
C VAL A 149 4.00 3.29 8.87
N ILE A 150 4.16 2.57 10.00
CA ILE A 150 3.34 2.74 11.21
C ILE A 150 3.56 4.11 11.85
N SER A 151 4.82 4.54 11.99
CA SER A 151 5.14 5.88 12.51
C SER A 151 4.64 6.99 11.58
N GLY A 152 4.47 6.68 10.28
CA GLY A 152 4.03 7.60 9.25
C GLY A 152 5.17 8.50 8.73
N SER A 153 6.43 8.15 9.01
CA SER A 153 7.60 8.92 8.60
C SER A 153 7.80 8.86 7.09
N LYS A 154 7.78 7.66 6.51
CA LYS A 154 7.90 7.46 5.06
C LYS A 154 7.33 6.11 4.62
N GLY A 155 6.75 6.12 3.43
CA GLY A 155 6.14 4.95 2.82
C GLY A 155 4.68 4.75 3.23
N SER A 156 4.07 3.76 2.60
CA SER A 156 2.67 3.37 2.77
C SER A 156 2.52 1.85 2.63
N PHE A 157 1.32 1.34 2.93
CA PHE A 157 1.01 -0.07 2.73
C PHE A 157 1.22 -0.53 1.28
N ILE A 158 0.99 0.34 0.30
CA ILE A 158 1.24 0.04 -1.11
C ILE A 158 2.73 -0.21 -1.36
N ASN A 159 3.62 0.55 -0.74
CA ASN A 159 5.05 0.36 -0.94
C ASN A 159 5.52 -1.01 -0.42
N ILE A 160 5.05 -1.41 0.77
CA ILE A 160 5.35 -2.75 1.33
C ILE A 160 4.85 -3.85 0.38
N SER A 161 3.60 -3.73 -0.08
CA SER A 161 2.99 -4.67 -1.01
C SER A 161 3.77 -4.80 -2.31
N GLN A 162 4.22 -3.68 -2.89
CA GLN A 162 4.91 -3.68 -4.17
C GLN A 162 6.35 -4.18 -4.08
N MET A 163 7.04 -3.90 -2.98
CA MET A 163 8.40 -4.40 -2.75
C MET A 163 8.43 -5.89 -2.39
N SER A 164 7.46 -6.37 -1.63
CA SER A 164 7.51 -7.70 -1.00
C SER A 164 6.58 -8.75 -1.64
N ALA A 165 5.53 -8.33 -2.35
CA ALA A 165 4.54 -9.24 -2.95
C ALA A 165 4.46 -9.10 -4.48
N CYS A 166 3.76 -8.08 -4.97
CA CYS A 166 3.60 -7.84 -6.39
C CYS A 166 3.34 -6.36 -6.68
N VAL A 167 3.88 -5.87 -7.80
CA VAL A 167 3.72 -4.48 -8.25
C VAL A 167 2.26 -4.16 -8.62
N GLY A 168 1.61 -5.12 -9.29
CA GLY A 168 0.23 -5.00 -9.78
C GLY A 168 0.14 -4.53 -11.24
N GLN A 169 -1.10 -4.43 -11.72
CA GLN A 169 -1.45 -4.05 -13.09
C GLN A 169 -1.03 -2.60 -13.40
N GLN A 170 -0.38 -2.40 -14.55
CA GLN A 170 -0.01 -1.10 -15.09
C GLN A 170 -1.13 -0.53 -15.95
N ASN A 171 -1.47 0.73 -15.70
CA ASN A 171 -2.52 1.43 -16.42
C ASN A 171 -1.97 2.71 -17.06
N VAL A 172 -2.43 3.00 -18.28
CA VAL A 172 -2.17 4.23 -19.03
C VAL A 172 -3.53 4.82 -19.39
N GLU A 173 -3.75 6.10 -19.06
CA GLU A 173 -5.04 6.79 -19.30
C GLU A 173 -6.26 6.04 -18.70
N GLY A 174 -6.08 5.43 -17.54
CA GLY A 174 -7.15 4.69 -16.84
C GLY A 174 -7.51 3.33 -17.46
N LYS A 175 -6.77 2.88 -18.48
CA LYS A 175 -6.95 1.59 -19.14
C LYS A 175 -5.68 0.74 -19.02
N ARG A 176 -5.81 -0.58 -19.16
CA ARG A 176 -4.64 -1.46 -19.33
C ARG A 176 -3.88 -1.10 -20.60
N ILE A 177 -2.62 -1.53 -20.70
CA ILE A 177 -1.71 -1.14 -21.79
C ILE A 177 -2.39 -1.32 -23.16
N PRO A 178 -2.58 -0.25 -23.96
CA PRO A 178 -3.26 -0.33 -25.24
C PRO A 178 -2.41 -1.10 -26.27
N TYR A 179 -3.05 -1.55 -27.35
CA TYR A 179 -2.33 -2.16 -28.46
C TYR A 179 -1.58 -1.09 -29.26
N GLY A 180 -0.26 -1.01 -29.05
CA GLY A 180 0.63 -0.13 -29.83
C GLY A 180 1.00 -0.71 -31.20
N PHE A 181 0.97 -2.05 -31.34
CA PHE A 181 1.14 -2.74 -32.62
C PHE A 181 -0.21 -3.26 -33.13
N LYS A 182 -0.22 -3.75 -34.37
CA LYS A 182 -1.42 -4.34 -35.00
C LYS A 182 -1.98 -5.49 -34.13
N PHE A 183 -3.04 -5.19 -33.38
CA PHE A 183 -3.76 -6.09 -32.46
C PHE A 183 -2.89 -6.74 -31.37
N ARG A 184 -1.83 -6.07 -30.90
CA ARG A 184 -0.98 -6.57 -29.80
C ARG A 184 -0.22 -5.44 -29.10
N THR A 185 0.23 -5.69 -27.88
CA THR A 185 0.98 -4.72 -27.06
C THR A 185 2.47 -4.68 -27.41
N LEU A 186 3.11 -5.84 -27.53
CA LEU A 186 4.52 -6.01 -27.89
C LEU A 186 4.69 -7.09 -28.98
N PRO A 187 5.80 -7.08 -29.75
CA PRO A 187 6.05 -8.07 -30.79
C PRO A 187 6.22 -9.51 -30.27
N HIS A 188 6.44 -9.67 -28.95
CA HIS A 188 6.57 -10.96 -28.27
C HIS A 188 5.22 -11.65 -28.00
N PHE A 189 4.12 -10.91 -28.05
CA PHE A 189 2.78 -11.45 -27.84
C PHE A 189 2.08 -11.76 -29.16
N SER A 190 1.23 -12.77 -29.09
CA SER A 190 0.29 -13.12 -30.17
C SER A 190 -0.75 -12.01 -30.34
N LYS A 191 -1.41 -12.01 -31.50
CA LYS A 191 -2.51 -11.07 -31.76
C LYS A 191 -3.71 -11.38 -30.87
N ASP A 192 -4.44 -10.33 -30.50
CA ASP A 192 -5.66 -10.39 -29.69
C ASP A 192 -5.47 -11.05 -28.32
N ASP A 193 -4.26 -10.95 -27.77
CA ASP A 193 -3.94 -11.45 -26.44
C ASP A 193 -4.38 -10.46 -25.35
N HIS A 194 -5.51 -10.78 -24.71
CA HIS A 194 -6.12 -10.02 -23.61
C HIS A 194 -5.68 -10.48 -22.21
N SER A 195 -4.71 -11.38 -22.11
CA SER A 195 -4.15 -11.86 -20.84
C SER A 195 -3.61 -10.72 -19.97
N PRO A 196 -3.50 -10.93 -18.64
CA PRO A 196 -2.82 -9.99 -17.76
C PRO A 196 -1.40 -9.68 -18.27
N GLU A 197 -0.61 -10.70 -18.58
CA GLU A 197 0.81 -10.58 -18.96
C GLU A 197 1.04 -9.75 -20.23
N SER A 198 0.16 -9.89 -21.22
CA SER A 198 0.21 -9.10 -22.45
C SER A 198 -0.12 -7.64 -22.21
N ARG A 199 -1.00 -7.35 -21.24
CA ARG A 199 -1.66 -6.05 -21.07
C ARG A 199 -1.14 -5.24 -19.88
N GLY A 200 0.00 -5.64 -19.28
CA GLY A 200 0.73 -4.91 -18.23
C GLY A 200 0.49 -5.45 -16.84
#